data_AF-A0A921JRD6-F1
#
_entry.id   AF-A0A921JRD6-F1
#
_cell.length_a   1.000
_cell.length_b   1.000
_cell.length_c   1.000
_cell.angle_alpha   90.00
_cell.angle_beta   90.00
_cell.angle_gamma   90.00
#
_symmetry.space_group_name_H-M   'P 1'
#
loop_
_entity.id
_entity.type
_entity.pdbx_description
1 polymer ?
#
loop_
_entity_poly.entity_id
_entity_poly.type
_entity_poly.pdbx_seq_one_letter_code
_entity_poly.pdbx_strand_id
1 'polypeptide(L)'
;MATNPRKPRILKLVGLGAALALATIAMPAHGAPDDGLIPPLKDVYSDYFKVGNIYSGPQTYEEVSPNWAQVERHYNVMTAENIMKPDQLLPNQNINPDTGEWTFNFAPADYFVDESLERGIDVHGHVLVWHSQSPARIFQGGRDAAKANMERYIKEVLTHFKGRVVSWDVVNEAFVDGIGSFDPETQNWEDFLRGNPTDYSYSGWYNAYTTDMDVEAGERPGDFIYDAFVFARQYGPETKLEYNDFNVFQSEGKAKAILAMATELNERYAAQYPDDPRQLIETIGLQSHNYINQTPAFACSDLTLLPELVDDNAEEWKPGACSNDASVERSLQLIIDAGFTANVSELDLQVWEAWNAEPEGTDKANYAVLNDESVAARFYKDGFTYWVGKIESRTELEAIQAQRFAEYFAVYKKYSQDMDRVTFWGLNDYLNWRATHNPQLFNRDWSEKLSAPAVADPEAWLGLKKPVVDTSALAATVAEAKALDLRGNVYTGKSLGAVKSALGKANAVIKSSKGQAEVNAAQAALADAIASLKLK
;
A
#
# COMPACT_ATOMS: atom_id res chain seq x y z
N MET A 1 -43.93 19.46 76.21
CA MET A 1 -42.67 18.76 75.90
C MET A 1 -42.87 17.99 74.61
N ALA A 2 -42.00 18.28 73.64
CA ALA A 2 -41.70 17.59 72.38
C ALA A 2 -42.83 16.89 71.59
N THR A 3 -43.05 17.44 70.41
CA THR A 3 -44.07 17.26 69.39
C THR A 3 -43.98 15.97 68.54
N ASN A 4 -45.15 15.36 68.36
CA ASN A 4 -45.62 14.50 67.24
C ASN A 4 -45.71 15.34 65.91
N PRO A 5 -46.17 14.86 64.73
CA PRO A 5 -46.27 13.51 64.12
C PRO A 5 -45.78 13.47 62.63
N ARG A 6 -45.92 12.31 61.97
CA ARG A 6 -45.70 12.07 60.54
C ARG A 6 -46.90 12.43 59.64
N LYS A 7 -46.55 12.92 58.41
CA LYS A 7 -47.26 12.94 57.09
C LYS A 7 -48.39 13.99 56.91
N PRO A 8 -48.64 14.56 55.70
CA PRO A 8 -48.73 13.87 54.38
C PRO A 8 -48.25 14.63 53.10
N ARG A 9 -48.49 13.99 51.93
CA ARG A 9 -48.20 14.33 50.51
C ARG A 9 -48.70 15.71 50.03
N ILE A 10 -48.10 16.27 48.95
CA ILE A 10 -48.70 17.07 47.84
C ILE A 10 -47.57 17.47 46.85
N LEU A 11 -47.58 16.98 45.60
CA LEU A 11 -48.08 17.60 44.35
C LEU A 11 -47.00 18.43 43.61
N LYS A 12 -46.46 17.89 42.50
CA LYS A 12 -45.62 18.63 41.54
C LYS A 12 -46.51 19.43 40.59
N LEU A 13 -46.39 20.75 40.62
CA LEU A 13 -46.93 21.63 39.58
C LEU A 13 -45.92 21.76 38.43
N VAL A 14 -46.44 21.69 37.22
CA VAL A 14 -45.79 22.03 35.95
C VAL A 14 -45.81 23.55 35.79
N GLY A 15 -44.69 24.14 35.37
CA GLY A 15 -44.58 25.55 35.00
C GLY A 15 -43.51 25.73 33.93
N LEU A 16 -43.96 26.10 32.73
CA LEU A 16 -43.19 26.38 31.51
C LEU A 16 -42.21 27.55 31.71
N GLY A 17 -40.97 27.37 31.29
CA GLY A 17 -39.99 28.45 31.06
C GLY A 17 -39.21 28.13 29.79
N ALA A 18 -39.39 28.95 28.75
CA ALA A 18 -38.80 28.79 27.43
C ALA A 18 -37.26 28.85 27.48
N ALA A 19 -36.59 27.85 26.90
CA ALA A 19 -35.16 27.87 26.64
C ALA A 19 -34.90 28.17 25.17
N LEU A 20 -34.20 29.28 24.94
CA LEU A 20 -33.66 29.73 23.67
C LEU A 20 -32.58 28.72 23.22
N ALA A 21 -32.82 27.97 22.14
CA ALA A 21 -31.82 27.06 21.58
C ALA A 21 -30.76 27.89 20.82
N LEU A 22 -29.62 28.15 21.46
CA LEU A 22 -28.40 28.50 20.74
C LEU A 22 -27.88 27.25 20.04
N ALA A 23 -27.95 27.24 18.70
CA ALA A 23 -27.22 26.29 17.89
C ALA A 23 -25.72 26.58 18.05
N THR A 24 -25.03 25.74 18.83
CA THR A 24 -23.57 25.68 18.84
C THR A 24 -23.12 25.06 17.53
N ILE A 25 -22.50 25.87 16.66
CA ILE A 25 -21.68 25.40 15.55
C ILE A 25 -20.54 24.60 16.17
N ALA A 26 -20.54 23.27 15.99
CA ALA A 26 -19.39 22.46 16.32
C ALA A 26 -18.25 22.82 15.35
N MET A 27 -17.20 23.42 15.87
CA MET A 27 -15.92 23.50 15.17
C MET A 27 -15.26 22.12 15.18
N PRO A 28 -14.52 21.71 14.13
CA PRO A 28 -13.78 20.46 14.15
C PRO A 28 -12.71 20.54 15.24
N ALA A 29 -12.69 19.54 16.13
CA ALA A 29 -11.68 19.41 17.16
C ALA A 29 -10.33 19.18 16.48
N HIS A 30 -9.53 20.24 16.40
CA HIS A 30 -8.11 20.16 16.08
C HIS A 30 -7.32 19.95 17.37
N GLY A 31 -6.41 18.96 17.32
CA GLY A 31 -5.31 18.79 18.26
C GLY A 31 -5.57 17.73 19.31
N ALA A 32 -5.04 16.53 19.08
CA ALA A 32 -4.59 15.68 20.18
C ALA A 32 -3.66 16.50 21.11
N PRO A 33 -3.54 16.15 22.40
CA PRO A 33 -2.56 16.80 23.28
C PRO A 33 -1.17 16.72 22.64
N ASP A 34 -0.47 17.85 22.58
CA ASP A 34 0.92 17.93 22.12
C ASP A 34 1.82 17.22 23.16
N ASP A 35 1.97 15.92 22.97
CA ASP A 35 2.85 15.03 23.74
C ASP A 35 4.29 15.05 23.19
N GLY A 36 4.57 15.91 22.21
CA GLY A 36 5.85 16.00 21.52
C GLY A 36 6.11 14.85 20.55
N LEU A 37 5.11 14.01 20.26
CA LEU A 37 5.17 12.92 19.27
C LEU A 37 4.43 13.31 17.99
N ILE A 38 4.73 12.65 16.88
CA ILE A 38 4.03 12.87 15.62
C ILE A 38 2.53 12.57 15.73
N PRO A 39 1.69 13.27 14.94
CA PRO A 39 0.27 12.94 14.86
C PRO A 39 0.07 11.49 14.37
N PRO A 40 -1.07 10.84 14.74
CA PRO A 40 -1.51 9.59 14.15
C PRO A 40 -1.42 9.61 12.61
N LEU A 41 -0.64 8.69 12.03
CA LEU A 41 -0.42 8.69 10.57
C LEU A 41 -1.72 8.39 9.82
N LYS A 42 -2.52 7.44 10.32
CA LYS A 42 -3.86 7.17 9.79
C LYS A 42 -4.79 8.39 9.74
N ASP A 43 -4.61 9.37 10.63
CA ASP A 43 -5.42 10.59 10.63
C ASP A 43 -4.86 11.59 9.62
N VAL A 44 -3.53 11.78 9.59
CA VAL A 44 -2.81 12.61 8.62
C VAL A 44 -3.18 12.22 7.18
N TYR A 45 -3.25 10.92 6.92
CA TYR A 45 -3.47 10.35 5.58
C TYR A 45 -4.92 9.95 5.29
N SER A 46 -5.86 10.22 6.20
CA SER A 46 -7.26 9.76 6.11
C SER A 46 -8.00 10.19 4.82
N ASP A 47 -7.65 11.34 4.24
CA ASP A 47 -8.21 11.83 2.98
C ASP A 47 -7.48 11.30 1.72
N TYR A 48 -6.40 10.55 1.90
CA TYR A 48 -5.50 10.10 0.84
C TYR A 48 -5.56 8.57 0.68
N PHE A 49 -5.19 7.81 1.71
CA PHE A 49 -5.09 6.35 1.67
C PHE A 49 -5.03 5.76 3.08
N LYS A 50 -5.21 4.44 3.20
CA LYS A 50 -4.97 3.72 4.45
C LYS A 50 -3.47 3.63 4.76
N VAL A 51 -3.12 3.72 6.04
CA VAL A 51 -1.74 3.55 6.50
C VAL A 51 -1.64 2.22 7.22
N GLY A 52 -0.76 1.36 6.73
CA GLY A 52 -0.62 0.00 7.22
C GLY A 52 0.71 -0.33 7.87
N ASN A 53 0.71 -1.44 8.61
CA ASN A 53 1.93 -2.10 9.09
C ASN A 53 1.72 -3.63 9.16
N ILE A 54 2.71 -4.36 9.67
CA ILE A 54 2.69 -5.83 9.77
C ILE A 54 2.37 -6.35 11.17
N TYR A 55 1.76 -7.53 11.19
CA TYR A 55 1.68 -8.40 12.35
C TYR A 55 2.79 -9.46 12.28
N SER A 56 3.71 -9.43 13.24
CA SER A 56 4.86 -10.33 13.34
C SER A 56 4.73 -11.38 14.45
N GLY A 57 3.56 -11.46 15.09
CA GLY A 57 3.25 -12.39 16.18
C GLY A 57 2.47 -11.74 17.32
N PRO A 58 2.08 -12.51 18.36
CA PRO A 58 1.19 -12.02 19.42
C PRO A 58 1.70 -10.76 20.12
N GLN A 59 3.02 -10.57 20.19
CA GLN A 59 3.66 -9.37 20.74
C GLN A 59 3.27 -8.07 20.02
N THR A 60 2.74 -8.13 18.80
CA THR A 60 2.24 -6.96 18.06
C THR A 60 1.01 -6.36 18.75
N TYR A 61 0.13 -7.18 19.33
CA TYR A 61 -1.13 -6.75 19.95
C TYR A 61 -1.18 -6.91 21.47
N GLU A 62 -0.07 -7.29 22.10
CA GLU A 62 0.03 -7.39 23.55
C GLU A 62 -0.20 -6.01 24.20
N GLU A 63 -1.29 -5.86 24.97
CA GLU A 63 -1.77 -4.55 25.48
C GLU A 63 -0.72 -3.76 26.28
N VAL A 64 0.23 -4.44 26.93
CA VAL A 64 1.28 -3.81 27.73
C VAL A 64 2.57 -3.53 26.94
N SER A 65 2.60 -3.89 25.65
CA SER A 65 3.74 -3.70 24.77
C SER A 65 3.68 -2.32 24.10
N PRO A 66 4.83 -1.63 23.94
CA PRO A 66 4.88 -0.41 23.12
C PRO A 66 4.46 -0.67 21.66
N ASN A 67 4.55 -1.92 21.18
CA ASN A 67 4.09 -2.31 19.85
C ASN A 67 2.60 -1.99 19.65
N TRP A 68 1.76 -2.36 20.62
CA TRP A 68 0.32 -2.17 20.53
C TRP A 68 -0.04 -0.68 20.49
N ALA A 69 0.51 0.11 21.41
CA ALA A 69 0.24 1.54 21.48
C ALA A 69 0.57 2.26 20.16
N GLN A 70 1.61 1.79 19.47
CA GLN A 70 2.06 2.34 18.19
C GLN A 70 1.14 1.90 17.05
N VAL A 71 0.68 0.66 17.06
CA VAL A 71 -0.32 0.18 16.09
C VAL A 71 -1.63 0.95 16.21
N GLU A 72 -2.17 1.04 17.42
CA GLU A 72 -3.44 1.75 17.68
C GLU A 72 -3.35 3.23 17.30
N ARG A 73 -2.19 3.86 17.51
CA ARG A 73 -1.97 5.26 17.17
C ARG A 73 -1.86 5.46 15.67
N HIS A 74 -1.08 4.66 14.94
CA HIS A 74 -0.65 5.04 13.59
C HIS A 74 -1.36 4.32 12.44
N TYR A 75 -1.91 3.12 12.62
CA TYR A 75 -2.29 2.25 11.50
C TYR A 75 -3.78 1.88 11.49
N ASN A 76 -4.32 1.67 10.29
CA ASN A 76 -5.72 1.29 10.05
C ASN A 76 -5.89 0.13 9.04
N VAL A 77 -4.79 -0.46 8.58
CA VAL A 77 -4.78 -1.75 7.86
C VAL A 77 -3.56 -2.57 8.30
N MET A 78 -3.70 -3.87 8.46
CA MET A 78 -2.58 -4.74 8.87
C MET A 78 -2.43 -5.93 7.93
N THR A 79 -1.18 -6.35 7.76
CA THR A 79 -0.79 -7.53 6.98
C THR A 79 -0.07 -8.52 7.88
N ALA A 80 -0.42 -9.80 7.83
CA ALA A 80 0.38 -10.82 8.51
C ALA A 80 1.73 -11.03 7.81
N GLU A 81 2.85 -10.84 8.52
CA GLU A 81 4.19 -10.98 7.92
C GLU A 81 4.45 -12.40 7.38
N ASN A 82 3.93 -13.41 8.07
CA ASN A 82 4.16 -14.81 7.72
C ASN A 82 2.94 -15.72 7.87
N ILE A 83 2.15 -15.56 8.93
CA ILE A 83 1.16 -16.57 9.35
C ILE A 83 -0.02 -16.80 8.38
N MET A 84 -0.15 -15.98 7.33
CA MET A 84 -1.12 -16.16 6.24
C MET A 84 -0.49 -16.67 4.92
N LYS A 85 0.82 -16.96 4.91
CA LYS A 85 1.50 -17.58 3.76
C LYS A 85 1.10 -19.04 3.59
N PRO A 86 1.24 -19.62 2.39
CA PRO A 86 0.67 -20.94 2.10
C PRO A 86 1.16 -22.08 2.98
N ASP A 87 2.45 -22.11 3.35
CA ASP A 87 2.99 -23.14 4.24
C ASP A 87 2.60 -22.95 5.72
N GLN A 88 2.10 -21.77 6.10
CA GLN A 88 1.58 -21.51 7.45
C GLN A 88 0.11 -21.91 7.56
N LEU A 89 -0.69 -21.61 6.53
CA LEU A 89 -2.10 -21.97 6.45
C LEU A 89 -2.31 -23.45 6.13
N LEU A 90 -1.46 -24.02 5.27
CA LEU A 90 -1.43 -25.43 4.93
C LEU A 90 0.00 -25.98 5.00
N PRO A 91 0.50 -26.31 6.21
CA PRO A 91 1.81 -26.92 6.35
C PRO A 91 1.94 -28.21 5.54
N ASN A 92 3.09 -28.44 4.92
CA ASN A 92 3.28 -29.57 4.01
C ASN A 92 3.03 -30.95 4.67
N GLN A 93 3.30 -31.07 5.97
CA GLN A 93 3.02 -32.27 6.77
C GLN A 93 1.52 -32.52 7.01
N ASN A 94 0.68 -31.51 6.81
CA ASN A 94 -0.77 -31.63 6.96
C ASN A 94 -1.47 -32.08 5.66
N ILE A 95 -0.71 -32.37 4.61
CA ILE A 95 -1.20 -33.00 3.38
C ILE A 95 -0.84 -34.48 3.46
N ASN A 96 -1.85 -35.33 3.68
CA ASN A 96 -1.65 -36.77 3.80
C ASN A 96 -1.25 -37.36 2.43
N PRO A 97 -0.05 -37.97 2.30
CA PRO A 97 0.42 -38.50 1.03
C PRO A 97 -0.39 -39.69 0.49
N ASP A 98 -1.03 -40.45 1.38
CA ASP A 98 -1.71 -41.70 1.02
C ASP A 98 -3.19 -41.46 0.70
N THR A 99 -3.83 -40.49 1.38
CA THR A 99 -5.27 -40.21 1.22
C THR A 99 -5.57 -38.94 0.43
N GLY A 100 -4.62 -38.01 0.32
CA GLY A 100 -4.86 -36.67 -0.25
C GLY A 100 -5.68 -35.74 0.65
N GLU A 101 -5.92 -36.12 1.91
CA GLU A 101 -6.61 -35.29 2.90
C GLU A 101 -5.73 -34.12 3.35
N TRP A 102 -6.35 -32.94 3.54
CA TRP A 102 -5.67 -31.70 3.92
C TRP A 102 -6.22 -31.19 5.25
N THR A 103 -5.34 -30.80 6.16
CA THR A 103 -5.71 -30.16 7.43
C THR A 103 -5.12 -28.77 7.51
N PHE A 104 -5.96 -27.74 7.41
CA PHE A 104 -5.51 -26.35 7.52
C PHE A 104 -5.18 -25.96 8.97
N ASN A 105 -4.26 -25.01 9.12
CA ASN A 105 -3.83 -24.42 10.38
C ASN A 105 -4.25 -22.94 10.44
N PHE A 106 -5.56 -22.68 10.52
CA PHE A 106 -6.07 -21.31 10.52
C PHE A 106 -5.93 -20.58 11.86
N ALA A 107 -5.77 -21.29 12.98
CA ALA A 107 -5.86 -20.69 14.31
C ALA A 107 -4.94 -19.47 14.54
N PRO A 108 -3.65 -19.46 14.12
CA PRO A 108 -2.82 -18.26 14.26
C PRO A 108 -3.31 -17.08 13.42
N ALA A 109 -3.75 -17.34 12.18
CA ALA A 109 -4.29 -16.33 11.27
C ALA A 109 -5.66 -15.81 11.75
N ASP A 110 -6.51 -16.67 12.31
CA ASP A 110 -7.78 -16.26 12.92
C ASP A 110 -7.54 -15.30 14.09
N TYR A 111 -6.59 -15.62 14.97
CA TYR A 111 -6.23 -14.70 16.06
C TYR A 111 -5.81 -13.32 15.54
N PHE A 112 -4.92 -13.27 14.55
CA PHE A 112 -4.51 -12.00 13.95
C PHE A 112 -5.68 -11.22 13.34
N VAL A 113 -6.52 -11.90 12.56
CA VAL A 113 -7.66 -11.27 11.87
C VAL A 113 -8.69 -10.77 12.88
N ASP A 114 -9.07 -11.59 13.86
CA ASP A 114 -10.07 -11.23 14.86
C ASP A 114 -9.58 -10.06 15.72
N GLU A 115 -8.33 -10.10 16.20
CA GLU A 115 -7.75 -9.01 16.98
C GLU A 115 -7.70 -7.70 16.18
N SER A 116 -7.34 -7.76 14.89
CA SER A 116 -7.34 -6.58 14.01
C SER A 116 -8.74 -5.98 13.88
N LEU A 117 -9.74 -6.80 13.57
CA LEU A 117 -11.11 -6.35 13.36
C LEU A 117 -11.77 -5.82 14.64
N GLU A 118 -11.51 -6.44 15.79
CA GLU A 118 -11.98 -5.93 17.10
C GLU A 118 -11.47 -4.51 17.39
N ARG A 119 -10.34 -4.14 16.81
CA ARG A 119 -9.71 -2.81 16.93
C ARG A 119 -10.13 -1.83 15.84
N GLY A 120 -11.02 -2.25 14.93
CA GLY A 120 -11.42 -1.44 13.77
C GLY A 120 -10.31 -1.26 12.74
N ILE A 121 -9.36 -2.20 12.69
CA ILE A 121 -8.25 -2.22 11.76
C ILE A 121 -8.57 -3.25 10.67
N ASP A 122 -8.51 -2.82 9.41
CA ASP A 122 -8.75 -3.70 8.28
C ASP A 122 -7.59 -4.69 8.08
N VAL A 123 -7.87 -5.81 7.42
CA VAL A 123 -6.84 -6.82 7.12
C VAL A 123 -6.61 -6.93 5.62
N HIS A 124 -5.34 -6.89 5.23
CA HIS A 124 -4.87 -7.32 3.92
C HIS A 124 -4.26 -8.72 4.03
N GLY A 125 -4.72 -9.64 3.17
CA GLY A 125 -4.27 -11.01 3.14
C GLY A 125 -3.03 -11.20 2.27
N HIS A 126 -1.98 -11.78 2.84
CA HIS A 126 -0.72 -12.03 2.17
C HIS A 126 -0.25 -13.45 2.51
N VAL A 127 -0.22 -14.41 1.59
CA VAL A 127 -0.51 -14.40 0.13
C VAL A 127 -1.13 -15.76 -0.24
N LEU A 128 -1.95 -15.83 -1.30
CA LEU A 128 -2.53 -17.10 -1.76
C LEU A 128 -1.56 -17.97 -2.58
N VAL A 129 -0.87 -17.40 -3.57
CA VAL A 129 0.00 -18.13 -4.50
C VAL A 129 1.38 -17.49 -4.52
N TRP A 130 2.40 -18.24 -4.11
CA TRP A 130 3.78 -17.78 -4.13
C TRP A 130 4.73 -18.91 -4.50
N HIS A 131 5.88 -18.58 -5.08
CA HIS A 131 6.92 -19.56 -5.38
C HIS A 131 7.67 -19.99 -4.10
N SER A 132 7.73 -19.10 -3.10
CA SER A 132 8.32 -19.33 -1.78
C SER A 132 7.27 -19.73 -0.75
N GLN A 133 7.73 -20.25 0.40
CA GLN A 133 6.92 -20.60 1.59
C GLN A 133 5.59 -21.28 1.25
N SER A 134 5.65 -22.26 0.34
CA SER A 134 4.50 -22.99 -0.15
C SER A 134 4.69 -24.50 0.01
N PRO A 135 3.65 -25.25 0.41
CA PRO A 135 3.78 -26.67 0.68
C PRO A 135 4.07 -27.45 -0.60
N ALA A 136 5.25 -28.05 -0.70
CA ALA A 136 5.74 -28.71 -1.92
C ALA A 136 4.77 -29.73 -2.56
N ARG A 137 3.90 -30.38 -1.76
CA ARG A 137 2.92 -31.35 -2.26
C ARG A 137 1.85 -30.76 -3.17
N ILE A 138 1.56 -29.46 -3.08
CA ILE A 138 0.50 -28.84 -3.92
C ILE A 138 0.91 -28.74 -5.39
N PHE A 139 2.21 -28.78 -5.68
CA PHE A 139 2.77 -28.74 -7.03
C PHE A 139 2.85 -30.11 -7.72
N GLN A 140 2.54 -31.20 -7.00
CA GLN A 140 2.76 -32.56 -7.50
C GLN A 140 1.62 -33.03 -8.40
N GLY A 141 1.94 -33.92 -9.34
CA GLY A 141 0.96 -34.58 -10.21
C GLY A 141 0.71 -33.89 -11.55
N GLY A 142 1.55 -32.92 -11.94
CA GLY A 142 1.45 -32.21 -13.21
C GLY A 142 0.36 -31.13 -13.19
N ARG A 143 0.08 -30.57 -14.38
CA ARG A 143 -0.76 -29.37 -14.56
C ARG A 143 -2.15 -29.51 -13.96
N ASP A 144 -2.91 -30.53 -14.34
CA ASP A 144 -4.30 -30.73 -13.88
C ASP A 144 -4.39 -30.90 -12.35
N ALA A 145 -3.48 -31.68 -11.78
CA ALA A 145 -3.44 -31.90 -10.34
C ALA A 145 -3.07 -30.62 -9.58
N ALA A 146 -2.08 -29.87 -10.06
CA ALA A 146 -1.68 -28.61 -9.44
C ALA A 146 -2.77 -27.54 -9.56
N LYS A 147 -3.47 -27.46 -10.70
CA LYS A 147 -4.64 -26.59 -10.88
C LYS A 147 -5.75 -26.94 -9.89
N ALA A 148 -6.10 -28.22 -9.74
CA ALA A 148 -7.11 -28.67 -8.78
C ALA A 148 -6.69 -28.40 -7.32
N ASN A 149 -5.41 -28.58 -6.99
CA ASN A 149 -4.87 -28.24 -5.68
C ASN A 149 -4.92 -26.74 -5.42
N MET A 150 -4.55 -25.91 -6.40
CA MET A 150 -4.65 -24.45 -6.30
C MET A 150 -6.10 -24.01 -6.04
N GLU A 151 -7.05 -24.52 -6.81
CA GLU A 151 -8.47 -24.20 -6.62
C GLU A 151 -8.93 -24.58 -5.21
N ARG A 152 -8.60 -25.81 -4.77
CA ARG A 152 -8.94 -26.29 -3.43
C ARG A 152 -8.36 -25.39 -2.35
N TYR A 153 -7.08 -25.02 -2.46
CA TYR A 153 -6.42 -24.16 -1.49
C TYR A 153 -7.08 -22.78 -1.42
N ILE A 154 -7.22 -22.10 -2.57
CA ILE A 154 -7.80 -20.75 -2.66
C ILE A 154 -9.24 -20.75 -2.15
N LYS A 155 -10.03 -21.76 -2.53
CA LYS A 155 -11.40 -21.92 -2.06
C LYS A 155 -11.49 -21.99 -0.55
N GLU A 156 -10.72 -22.88 0.08
CA GLU A 156 -10.77 -23.08 1.54
C GLU A 156 -10.33 -21.81 2.28
N VAL A 157 -9.22 -21.18 1.86
CA VAL A 157 -8.71 -19.95 2.49
C VAL A 157 -9.69 -18.79 2.34
N LEU A 158 -10.17 -18.49 1.12
CA LEU A 158 -11.06 -17.35 0.90
C LEU A 158 -12.46 -17.58 1.47
N THR A 159 -12.94 -18.83 1.52
CA THR A 159 -14.20 -19.15 2.20
C THR A 159 -14.07 -18.94 3.71
N HIS A 160 -12.94 -19.34 4.30
CA HIS A 160 -12.69 -19.20 5.74
C HIS A 160 -12.61 -17.73 6.18
N PHE A 161 -11.91 -16.89 5.40
CA PHE A 161 -11.72 -15.45 5.72
C PHE A 161 -12.75 -14.51 5.07
N LYS A 162 -13.83 -15.05 4.51
CA LYS A 162 -14.83 -14.26 3.78
C LYS A 162 -15.40 -13.12 4.62
N GLY A 163 -15.31 -11.89 4.10
CA GLY A 163 -15.82 -10.68 4.75
C GLY A 163 -14.98 -10.15 5.91
N ARG A 164 -13.85 -10.80 6.23
CA ARG A 164 -12.91 -10.40 7.29
C ARG A 164 -11.59 -9.82 6.77
N VAL A 165 -11.34 -9.97 5.47
CA VAL A 165 -10.12 -9.52 4.79
C VAL A 165 -10.52 -8.71 3.55
N VAL A 166 -10.07 -7.46 3.46
CA VAL A 166 -10.57 -6.46 2.48
C VAL A 166 -9.91 -6.59 1.11
N SER A 167 -8.66 -7.06 1.07
CA SER A 167 -7.91 -7.31 -0.15
C SER A 167 -6.93 -8.46 0.04
N TRP A 168 -6.52 -9.10 -1.05
CA TRP A 168 -5.56 -10.20 -1.02
C TRP A 168 -4.49 -10.05 -2.10
N ASP A 169 -3.24 -10.26 -1.72
CA ASP A 169 -2.21 -10.66 -2.66
C ASP A 169 -2.55 -12.07 -3.14
N VAL A 170 -3.08 -12.15 -4.37
CA VAL A 170 -3.47 -13.42 -4.98
C VAL A 170 -2.23 -14.15 -5.46
N VAL A 171 -1.37 -13.45 -6.20
CA VAL A 171 -0.08 -13.97 -6.68
C VAL A 171 1.01 -12.99 -6.29
N ASN A 172 2.08 -13.51 -5.67
CA ASN A 172 3.25 -12.74 -5.29
C ASN A 172 4.48 -13.17 -6.10
N GLU A 173 5.29 -12.20 -6.55
CA GLU A 173 6.64 -12.39 -7.09
C GLU A 173 6.77 -13.46 -8.17
N ALA A 174 5.89 -13.45 -9.17
CA ALA A 174 5.90 -14.42 -10.26
C ALA A 174 7.05 -14.17 -11.27
N PHE A 175 7.49 -12.92 -11.39
CA PHE A 175 8.54 -12.51 -12.32
C PHE A 175 9.94 -12.65 -11.73
N VAL A 176 10.91 -12.91 -12.61
CA VAL A 176 12.34 -12.83 -12.29
C VAL A 176 12.77 -11.38 -12.07
N ASP A 177 13.95 -11.21 -11.49
CA ASP A 177 14.59 -9.90 -11.33
C ASP A 177 15.48 -9.55 -12.53
N GLY A 178 15.93 -8.29 -12.60
CA GLY A 178 16.89 -7.83 -13.60
C GLY A 178 16.29 -7.57 -15.00
N ILE A 179 14.97 -7.41 -15.10
CA ILE A 179 14.29 -7.07 -16.36
C ILE A 179 14.54 -5.60 -16.71
N GLY A 180 15.68 -5.26 -17.31
CA GLY A 180 16.03 -3.87 -17.60
C GLY A 180 15.06 -3.15 -18.56
N SER A 181 14.51 -3.87 -19.54
CA SER A 181 13.55 -3.35 -20.53
C SER A 181 12.55 -4.41 -20.93
N PHE A 182 11.32 -3.99 -21.21
CA PHE A 182 10.27 -4.84 -21.75
C PHE A 182 9.44 -4.05 -22.77
N ASP A 183 9.24 -4.63 -23.94
CA ASP A 183 8.38 -4.12 -25.01
C ASP A 183 7.20 -5.07 -25.25
N PRO A 184 5.96 -4.70 -24.86
CA PRO A 184 4.79 -5.56 -25.02
C PRO A 184 4.42 -5.84 -26.48
N GLU A 185 4.92 -5.06 -27.45
CA GLU A 185 4.65 -5.30 -28.87
C GLU A 185 5.48 -6.46 -29.45
N THR A 186 6.63 -6.75 -28.85
CA THR A 186 7.62 -7.68 -29.41
C THR A 186 8.03 -8.81 -28.46
N GLN A 187 7.72 -8.69 -27.17
CA GLN A 187 8.14 -9.65 -26.15
C GLN A 187 6.94 -10.26 -25.42
N ASN A 188 7.07 -11.52 -25.03
CA ASN A 188 6.09 -12.21 -24.20
C ASN A 188 6.49 -12.07 -22.73
N TRP A 189 5.55 -11.60 -21.89
CA TRP A 189 5.80 -11.47 -20.45
C TRP A 189 6.05 -12.83 -19.77
N GLU A 190 5.52 -13.93 -20.34
CA GLU A 190 5.69 -15.29 -19.79
C GLU A 190 7.16 -15.75 -19.81
N ASP A 191 7.98 -15.21 -20.71
CA ASP A 191 9.43 -15.50 -20.79
C ASP A 191 10.20 -14.96 -19.59
N PHE A 192 9.58 -14.08 -18.80
CA PHE A 192 10.16 -13.44 -17.63
C PHE A 192 9.62 -13.98 -16.30
N LEU A 193 8.87 -15.09 -16.33
CA LEU A 193 8.45 -15.79 -15.12
C LEU A 193 9.60 -16.60 -14.52
N ARG A 194 9.50 -16.93 -13.22
CA ARG A 194 10.46 -17.78 -12.48
C ARG A 194 10.44 -19.25 -12.93
N GLY A 195 10.79 -19.49 -14.19
CA GLY A 195 10.73 -20.78 -14.88
C GLY A 195 12.06 -21.50 -15.07
N ASN A 196 13.18 -20.94 -14.59
CA ASN A 196 14.49 -21.57 -14.70
C ASN A 196 14.74 -22.57 -13.56
N PRO A 197 14.83 -23.90 -13.80
CA PRO A 197 15.00 -24.91 -12.76
C PRO A 197 16.36 -24.86 -12.04
N THR A 198 17.34 -24.11 -12.55
CA THR A 198 18.63 -23.91 -11.87
C THR A 198 18.63 -22.70 -10.94
N ASP A 199 17.59 -21.85 -11.02
CA ASP A 199 17.49 -20.69 -10.16
C ASP A 199 16.93 -21.08 -8.78
N TYR A 200 17.44 -20.45 -7.73
CA TYR A 200 16.97 -20.69 -6.36
C TYR A 200 15.51 -20.26 -6.16
N SER A 201 15.03 -19.36 -7.03
CA SER A 201 13.68 -18.83 -7.02
C SER A 201 12.70 -19.63 -7.91
N TYR A 202 13.12 -20.79 -8.45
CA TYR A 202 12.31 -21.58 -9.36
C TYR A 202 10.90 -21.88 -8.82
N SER A 203 9.89 -21.53 -9.59
CA SER A 203 8.49 -21.66 -9.18
C SER A 203 7.98 -23.08 -9.34
N GLY A 204 7.53 -23.68 -8.23
CA GLY A 204 6.81 -24.95 -8.23
C GLY A 204 5.51 -24.89 -9.07
N TRP A 205 4.85 -23.73 -9.11
CA TRP A 205 3.65 -23.52 -9.94
C TRP A 205 4.00 -23.52 -11.43
N TYR A 206 5.04 -22.78 -11.83
CA TYR A 206 5.50 -22.77 -13.22
C TYR A 206 5.88 -24.18 -13.69
N ASN A 207 6.65 -24.90 -12.86
CA ASN A 207 7.03 -26.29 -13.14
C ASN A 207 5.80 -27.20 -13.33
N ALA A 208 4.82 -27.09 -12.43
CA ALA A 208 3.64 -27.94 -12.49
C ALA A 208 2.78 -27.63 -13.71
N TYR A 209 2.58 -26.36 -14.05
CA TYR A 209 1.77 -25.94 -15.21
C TYR A 209 2.44 -26.18 -16.57
N THR A 210 3.76 -26.35 -16.59
CA THR A 210 4.51 -26.77 -17.80
C THR A 210 4.61 -28.29 -17.93
N THR A 211 4.38 -29.03 -16.85
CA THR A 211 4.35 -30.50 -16.87
C THR A 211 3.07 -30.98 -17.52
N ASP A 212 3.20 -31.76 -18.61
CA ASP A 212 2.10 -32.30 -19.41
C ASP A 212 1.22 -31.24 -20.09
N MET A 213 1.77 -30.05 -20.35
CA MET A 213 1.08 -28.92 -20.98
C MET A 213 0.73 -29.20 -22.46
N ASP A 214 -0.54 -29.00 -22.83
CA ASP A 214 -1.05 -29.11 -24.20
C ASP A 214 -0.98 -27.76 -24.94
N VAL A 215 0.16 -27.53 -25.59
CA VAL A 215 0.41 -26.34 -26.40
C VAL A 215 -0.57 -26.24 -27.58
N GLU A 216 -1.04 -27.36 -28.14
CA GLU A 216 -2.00 -27.36 -29.25
C GLU A 216 -3.39 -26.91 -28.79
N ALA A 217 -3.75 -27.19 -27.55
CA ALA A 217 -4.96 -26.67 -26.89
C ALA A 217 -4.81 -25.20 -26.43
N GLY A 218 -3.64 -24.58 -26.62
CA GLY A 218 -3.36 -23.21 -26.23
C GLY A 218 -3.01 -23.03 -24.76
N GLU A 219 -2.59 -24.11 -24.09
CA GLU A 219 -2.11 -24.03 -22.71
C GLU A 219 -0.74 -23.35 -22.63
N ARG A 220 -0.56 -22.53 -21.59
CA ARG A 220 0.62 -21.72 -21.39
C ARG A 220 1.18 -21.86 -19.97
N PRO A 221 2.49 -21.64 -19.78
CA PRO A 221 3.10 -21.63 -18.44
C PRO A 221 2.43 -20.62 -17.51
N GLY A 222 2.11 -19.42 -17.99
CA GLY A 222 1.52 -18.34 -17.20
C GLY A 222 0.07 -18.57 -16.74
N ASP A 223 -0.59 -19.63 -17.19
CA ASP A 223 -2.00 -19.90 -16.86
C ASP A 223 -2.25 -20.07 -15.35
N PHE A 224 -1.23 -20.45 -14.56
CA PHE A 224 -1.38 -20.56 -13.10
C PHE A 224 -1.74 -19.23 -12.44
N ILE A 225 -1.29 -18.10 -13.02
CA ILE A 225 -1.63 -16.77 -12.53
C ILE A 225 -3.09 -16.50 -12.83
N TYR A 226 -3.52 -16.72 -14.07
CA TYR A 226 -4.91 -16.54 -14.48
C TYR A 226 -5.88 -17.38 -13.64
N ASP A 227 -5.58 -18.67 -13.49
CA ASP A 227 -6.40 -19.59 -12.70
C ASP A 227 -6.47 -19.15 -11.23
N ALA A 228 -5.35 -18.74 -10.63
CA ALA A 228 -5.34 -18.22 -9.25
C ALA A 228 -6.31 -17.06 -9.05
N PHE A 229 -6.26 -16.06 -9.95
CA PHE A 229 -7.15 -14.91 -9.87
C PHE A 229 -8.61 -15.26 -10.17
N VAL A 230 -8.89 -16.14 -11.14
CA VAL A 230 -10.27 -16.61 -11.42
C VAL A 230 -10.85 -17.32 -10.20
N PHE A 231 -10.08 -18.21 -9.57
CA PHE A 231 -10.51 -18.87 -8.33
C PHE A 231 -10.69 -17.85 -7.20
N ALA A 232 -9.78 -16.87 -7.09
CA ALA A 232 -9.90 -15.84 -6.07
C ALA A 232 -11.17 -15.00 -6.25
N ARG A 233 -11.49 -14.58 -7.47
CA ARG A 233 -12.74 -13.88 -7.79
C ARG A 233 -13.97 -14.72 -7.50
N GLN A 234 -13.94 -16.01 -7.82
CA GLN A 234 -15.06 -16.92 -7.60
C GLN A 234 -15.35 -17.14 -6.10
N TYR A 235 -14.31 -17.32 -5.28
CA TYR A 235 -14.45 -17.69 -3.86
C TYR A 235 -14.38 -16.49 -2.90
N GLY A 236 -13.84 -15.35 -3.35
CA GLY A 236 -13.80 -14.07 -2.65
C GLY A 236 -14.36 -12.91 -3.49
N PRO A 237 -15.64 -12.96 -3.92
CA PRO A 237 -16.19 -11.99 -4.87
C PRO A 237 -16.25 -10.55 -4.34
N GLU A 238 -16.19 -10.34 -3.03
CA GLU A 238 -16.21 -9.00 -2.41
C GLU A 238 -14.81 -8.45 -2.11
N THR A 239 -13.78 -9.27 -2.29
CA THR A 239 -12.39 -8.92 -1.97
C THR A 239 -11.76 -8.23 -3.18
N LYS A 240 -10.92 -7.21 -2.93
CA LYS A 240 -10.08 -6.61 -3.97
C LYS A 240 -8.87 -7.50 -4.25
N LEU A 241 -8.62 -7.80 -5.52
CA LEU A 241 -7.58 -8.77 -5.92
C LEU A 241 -6.31 -8.06 -6.39
N GLU A 242 -5.19 -8.36 -5.74
CA GLU A 242 -3.89 -7.71 -5.93
C GLU A 242 -2.84 -8.69 -6.47
N TYR A 243 -2.06 -8.23 -7.46
CA TYR A 243 -0.78 -8.86 -7.83
C TYR A 243 0.34 -8.08 -7.14
N ASN A 244 1.22 -8.73 -6.36
CA ASN A 244 2.25 -8.06 -5.56
C ASN A 244 3.67 -8.48 -5.99
N ASP A 245 4.61 -7.53 -6.04
CA ASP A 245 6.01 -7.83 -6.39
C ASP A 245 6.98 -6.74 -5.90
N PHE A 246 8.25 -7.11 -5.72
CA PHE A 246 9.34 -6.18 -5.45
C PHE A 246 10.04 -5.73 -6.73
N ASN A 247 10.90 -4.72 -6.61
CA ASN A 247 11.68 -4.12 -7.70
C ASN A 247 10.85 -3.53 -8.86
N VAL A 248 9.53 -3.42 -8.72
CA VAL A 248 8.70 -2.70 -9.69
C VAL A 248 9.15 -1.23 -9.80
N PHE A 249 9.55 -0.62 -8.66
CA PHE A 249 10.14 0.73 -8.61
C PHE A 249 11.57 0.84 -9.10
N GLN A 250 12.28 -0.28 -9.19
CA GLN A 250 13.70 -0.31 -9.54
C GLN A 250 13.91 -0.65 -11.03
N SER A 251 12.83 -0.88 -11.77
CA SER A 251 12.87 -1.39 -13.13
C SER A 251 11.57 -1.09 -13.88
N GLU A 252 11.61 -0.10 -14.76
CA GLU A 252 10.51 0.15 -15.72
C GLU A 252 10.23 -1.10 -16.59
N GLY A 253 11.24 -1.90 -16.93
CA GLY A 253 11.05 -3.15 -17.66
C GLY A 253 10.22 -4.19 -16.89
N LYS A 254 10.52 -4.42 -15.60
CA LYS A 254 9.72 -5.34 -14.75
C LYS A 254 8.30 -4.80 -14.58
N ALA A 255 8.13 -3.50 -14.33
CA ALA A 255 6.82 -2.87 -14.23
C ALA A 255 5.99 -3.09 -15.52
N LYS A 256 6.56 -2.83 -16.69
CA LYS A 256 5.88 -3.04 -17.98
C LYS A 256 5.52 -4.51 -18.25
N ALA A 257 6.38 -5.46 -17.89
CA ALA A 257 6.10 -6.89 -18.03
C ALA A 257 4.90 -7.31 -17.16
N ILE A 258 4.85 -6.84 -15.90
CA ILE A 258 3.73 -7.07 -14.99
C ILE A 258 2.44 -6.43 -15.55
N LEU A 259 2.51 -5.21 -16.08
CA LEU A 259 1.34 -4.53 -16.65
C LEU A 259 0.83 -5.20 -17.92
N ALA A 260 1.73 -5.72 -18.77
CA ALA A 260 1.34 -6.50 -19.94
C ALA A 260 0.60 -7.79 -19.55
N MET A 261 1.13 -8.52 -18.56
CA MET A 261 0.41 -9.65 -17.96
C MET A 261 -0.96 -9.24 -17.45
N ALA A 262 -1.02 -8.25 -16.55
CA ALA A 262 -2.27 -7.88 -15.89
C ALA A 262 -3.34 -7.42 -16.90
N THR A 263 -2.92 -6.67 -17.92
CA THR A 263 -3.80 -6.21 -19.01
C THR A 263 -4.34 -7.40 -19.81
N GLU A 264 -3.46 -8.29 -20.27
CA GLU A 264 -3.86 -9.46 -21.06
C GLU A 264 -4.80 -10.39 -20.28
N LEU A 265 -4.50 -10.65 -19.00
CA LEU A 265 -5.33 -11.49 -18.15
C LEU A 265 -6.70 -10.85 -17.87
N ASN A 266 -6.77 -9.53 -17.72
CA ASN A 266 -8.02 -8.80 -17.60
C ASN A 266 -8.86 -8.85 -18.89
N GLU A 267 -8.23 -8.71 -20.06
CA GLU A 267 -8.92 -8.84 -21.35
C GLU A 267 -9.46 -10.26 -21.56
N ARG A 268 -8.65 -11.27 -21.24
CA ARG A 268 -9.07 -12.67 -21.27
C ARG A 268 -10.25 -12.91 -20.33
N TYR A 269 -10.21 -12.36 -19.12
CA TYR A 269 -11.29 -12.49 -18.15
C TYR A 269 -12.58 -11.82 -18.63
N ALA A 270 -12.51 -10.57 -19.10
CA ALA A 270 -13.67 -9.84 -19.62
C ALA A 270 -14.33 -10.55 -20.81
N ALA A 271 -13.55 -11.22 -21.66
CA ALA A 271 -14.08 -12.04 -22.76
C ALA A 271 -14.81 -13.30 -22.27
N GLN A 272 -14.34 -13.92 -21.17
CA GLN A 272 -14.93 -15.14 -20.60
C GLN A 272 -16.11 -14.85 -19.66
N TYR A 273 -16.10 -13.70 -18.99
CA TYR A 273 -17.05 -13.30 -17.95
C TYR A 273 -17.59 -11.87 -18.22
N PRO A 274 -18.29 -11.64 -19.35
CA PRO A 274 -18.72 -10.30 -19.77
C PRO A 274 -19.73 -9.63 -18.82
N ASP A 275 -20.33 -10.38 -17.89
CA ASP A 275 -21.28 -9.88 -16.91
C ASP A 275 -20.62 -9.35 -15.62
N ASP A 276 -19.32 -9.63 -15.40
CA ASP A 276 -18.56 -9.04 -14.29
C ASP A 276 -17.81 -7.79 -14.80
N PRO A 277 -18.23 -6.57 -14.43
CA PRO A 277 -17.64 -5.34 -14.92
C PRO A 277 -16.29 -5.02 -14.26
N ARG A 278 -15.89 -5.75 -13.21
CA ARG A 278 -14.62 -5.52 -12.52
C ARG A 278 -13.48 -6.18 -13.29
N GLN A 279 -12.34 -5.50 -13.33
CA GLN A 279 -11.07 -6.13 -13.70
C GLN A 279 -10.82 -7.37 -12.82
N LEU A 280 -10.17 -8.40 -13.37
CA LEU A 280 -9.81 -9.59 -12.61
C LEU A 280 -8.66 -9.29 -11.64
N ILE A 281 -7.60 -8.66 -12.14
CA ILE A 281 -6.51 -8.06 -11.38
C ILE A 281 -6.83 -6.57 -11.27
N GLU A 282 -7.15 -6.13 -10.06
CA GLU A 282 -7.64 -4.76 -9.80
C GLU A 282 -6.53 -3.84 -9.32
N THR A 283 -5.54 -4.42 -8.62
CA THR A 283 -4.46 -3.68 -7.98
C THR A 283 -3.10 -4.29 -8.31
N ILE A 284 -2.12 -3.43 -8.55
CA ILE A 284 -0.70 -3.79 -8.55
C ILE A 284 -0.06 -3.32 -7.24
N GLY A 285 0.34 -4.28 -6.43
CA GLY A 285 1.07 -4.12 -5.18
C GLY A 285 2.56 -3.92 -5.44
N LEU A 286 3.09 -2.86 -4.85
CA LEU A 286 4.48 -2.46 -4.93
C LEU A 286 5.12 -2.65 -3.56
N GLN A 287 5.92 -3.70 -3.40
CA GLN A 287 6.54 -4.00 -2.10
C GLN A 287 7.35 -2.81 -1.56
N SER A 288 7.96 -1.98 -2.41
CA SER A 288 8.65 -0.75 -1.95
C SER A 288 9.80 -1.00 -0.97
N HIS A 289 10.47 -2.13 -1.15
CA HIS A 289 11.73 -2.49 -0.54
C HIS A 289 12.86 -1.64 -1.12
N ASN A 290 12.98 -0.40 -0.66
CA ASN A 290 13.74 0.65 -1.32
C ASN A 290 15.08 0.94 -0.64
N TYR A 291 15.94 1.65 -1.36
CA TYR A 291 17.23 2.13 -0.87
C TYR A 291 17.38 3.62 -1.11
N ILE A 292 17.89 4.34 -0.12
CA ILE A 292 18.04 5.81 -0.18
C ILE A 292 18.86 6.31 -1.38
N ASN A 293 19.76 5.47 -1.90
CA ASN A 293 20.69 5.77 -2.98
C ASN A 293 20.36 5.10 -4.32
N GLN A 294 19.29 4.29 -4.41
CA GLN A 294 18.95 3.59 -5.66
C GLN A 294 17.55 3.91 -6.16
N THR A 295 16.69 4.42 -5.29
CA THR A 295 15.27 4.62 -5.61
C THR A 295 14.89 6.08 -5.36
N PRO A 296 15.22 7.00 -6.27
CA PRO A 296 14.70 8.37 -6.19
C PRO A 296 13.16 8.39 -6.15
N ALA A 297 12.62 9.46 -5.58
CA ALA A 297 11.17 9.63 -5.49
C ALA A 297 10.55 10.00 -6.84
N PHE A 298 11.24 10.81 -7.64
CA PHE A 298 10.65 11.53 -8.76
C PHE A 298 11.02 10.93 -10.12
N ALA A 299 10.08 11.05 -11.07
CA ALA A 299 10.41 10.94 -12.48
C ALA A 299 11.16 12.21 -12.92
N CYS A 300 11.89 12.18 -14.04
CA CYS A 300 12.64 13.36 -14.49
C CYS A 300 11.77 14.37 -15.26
N SER A 301 12.12 15.66 -15.12
CA SER A 301 11.47 16.88 -15.68
C SER A 301 10.05 16.76 -16.23
N ASP A 302 9.85 16.36 -17.49
CA ASP A 302 8.53 16.48 -18.12
C ASP A 302 7.50 15.45 -17.60
N LEU A 303 7.97 14.43 -16.89
CA LEU A 303 7.12 13.42 -16.28
C LEU A 303 6.78 13.75 -14.82
N THR A 304 7.54 14.59 -14.12
CA THR A 304 7.25 14.82 -12.69
C THR A 304 6.02 15.70 -12.48
N LEU A 305 5.22 15.35 -11.47
CA LEU A 305 4.07 16.13 -11.04
C LEU A 305 4.37 17.03 -9.83
N LEU A 306 5.63 17.07 -9.37
CA LEU A 306 6.16 17.96 -8.33
C LEU A 306 7.48 18.63 -8.78
N PRO A 307 7.49 19.36 -9.91
CA PRO A 307 8.73 19.85 -10.54
C PRO A 307 9.54 20.82 -9.68
N GLU A 308 8.93 21.47 -8.69
CA GLU A 308 9.64 22.32 -7.72
C GLU A 308 10.55 21.54 -6.75
N LEU A 309 10.38 20.22 -6.65
CA LEU A 309 11.17 19.33 -5.78
C LEU A 309 12.27 18.58 -6.53
N VAL A 310 12.32 18.68 -7.86
CA VAL A 310 13.22 17.89 -8.70
C VAL A 310 14.48 18.67 -9.07
N ASP A 311 15.62 18.01 -8.97
CA ASP A 311 16.90 18.44 -9.54
C ASP A 311 17.44 17.34 -10.45
N ASP A 312 17.23 17.49 -11.76
CA ASP A 312 17.70 16.54 -12.78
C ASP A 312 19.23 16.37 -12.82
N ASN A 313 19.99 17.28 -12.19
CA ASN A 313 21.45 17.20 -12.13
C ASN A 313 21.95 16.62 -10.80
N ALA A 314 21.04 16.34 -9.86
CA ALA A 314 21.40 15.74 -8.59
C ALA A 314 21.90 14.31 -8.78
N GLU A 315 22.94 13.96 -8.04
CA GLU A 315 23.36 12.55 -7.92
C GLU A 315 22.25 11.73 -7.27
N GLU A 316 22.13 10.44 -7.60
CA GLU A 316 21.05 9.53 -7.16
C GLU A 316 20.72 9.57 -5.65
N TRP A 317 21.72 9.82 -4.81
CA TRP A 317 21.61 9.83 -3.35
C TRP A 317 21.21 11.20 -2.77
N LYS A 318 21.25 12.26 -3.58
CA LYS A 318 20.94 13.61 -3.13
C LYS A 318 19.42 13.87 -3.13
N PRO A 319 18.96 14.80 -2.28
CA PRO A 319 17.58 15.30 -2.32
C PRO A 319 17.19 15.77 -3.72
N GLY A 320 15.96 15.50 -4.13
CA GLY A 320 15.42 15.92 -5.43
C GLY A 320 15.92 15.14 -6.64
N ALA A 321 16.82 14.17 -6.46
CA ALA A 321 17.24 13.31 -7.56
C ALA A 321 16.04 12.60 -8.22
N CYS A 322 16.09 12.47 -9.54
CA CYS A 322 15.06 11.82 -10.35
C CYS A 322 15.63 10.63 -11.14
N SER A 323 14.75 9.74 -11.57
CA SER A 323 15.07 8.71 -12.55
C SER A 323 13.83 8.31 -13.35
N ASN A 324 14.00 8.12 -14.65
CA ASN A 324 12.96 7.53 -15.50
C ASN A 324 13.04 6.00 -15.52
N ASP A 325 14.17 5.41 -15.13
CA ASP A 325 14.34 3.94 -15.17
C ASP A 325 13.90 3.29 -13.85
N ALA A 326 14.04 4.02 -12.73
CA ALA A 326 13.88 3.51 -11.38
C ALA A 326 13.48 4.61 -10.39
N SER A 327 12.19 4.99 -10.36
CA SER A 327 11.67 5.92 -9.34
C SER A 327 10.27 5.55 -8.87
N VAL A 328 9.92 6.06 -7.69
CA VAL A 328 8.60 5.88 -7.07
C VAL A 328 7.50 6.45 -7.97
N GLU A 329 7.61 7.72 -8.32
CA GLU A 329 6.64 8.42 -9.15
C GLU A 329 6.45 7.75 -10.51
N ARG A 330 7.53 7.38 -11.20
CA ARG A 330 7.45 6.79 -12.54
C ARG A 330 6.67 5.48 -12.54
N SER A 331 6.84 4.66 -11.51
CA SER A 331 6.17 3.35 -11.47
C SER A 331 4.69 3.46 -11.10
N LEU A 332 4.34 4.41 -10.23
CA LEU A 332 2.93 4.75 -9.99
C LEU A 332 2.27 5.23 -11.27
N GLN A 333 2.93 6.12 -12.03
CA GLN A 333 2.41 6.57 -13.33
C GLN A 333 2.16 5.41 -14.29
N LEU A 334 3.13 4.50 -14.45
CA LEU A 334 2.98 3.34 -15.32
C LEU A 334 1.75 2.49 -14.95
N ILE A 335 1.52 2.25 -13.66
CA ILE A 335 0.39 1.45 -13.17
C ILE A 335 -0.94 2.17 -13.38
N ILE A 336 -0.99 3.45 -13.01
CA ILE A 336 -2.21 4.27 -13.07
C ILE A 336 -2.61 4.55 -14.52
N ASP A 337 -1.64 4.88 -15.39
CA ASP A 337 -1.88 5.09 -16.83
C ASP A 337 -2.37 3.81 -17.53
N ALA A 338 -1.97 2.64 -17.01
CA ALA A 338 -2.49 1.34 -17.46
C ALA A 338 -3.88 1.00 -16.90
N GLY A 339 -4.45 1.85 -16.05
CA GLY A 339 -5.81 1.74 -15.53
C GLY A 339 -5.95 0.81 -14.32
N PHE A 340 -4.91 0.65 -13.52
CA PHE A 340 -4.91 -0.14 -12.29
C PHE A 340 -4.80 0.74 -11.05
N THR A 341 -5.35 0.27 -9.92
CA THR A 341 -4.97 0.85 -8.61
C THR A 341 -3.54 0.44 -8.27
N ALA A 342 -2.77 1.34 -7.64
CA ALA A 342 -1.45 1.05 -7.11
C ALA A 342 -1.47 1.00 -5.56
N ASN A 343 -0.81 0.01 -4.96
CA ASN A 343 -0.64 -0.03 -3.51
C ASN A 343 0.84 -0.09 -3.16
N VAL A 344 1.24 0.64 -2.12
CA VAL A 344 2.55 0.43 -1.50
C VAL A 344 2.38 -0.58 -0.37
N SER A 345 2.94 -1.77 -0.55
CA SER A 345 2.54 -2.94 0.23
C SER A 345 3.49 -3.32 1.36
N GLU A 346 4.79 -3.03 1.23
CA GLU A 346 5.85 -3.51 2.14
C GLU A 346 6.96 -2.48 2.37
N LEU A 347 6.59 -1.19 2.49
CA LEU A 347 7.53 -0.08 2.53
C LEU A 347 8.56 -0.24 3.65
N ASP A 348 9.81 -0.29 3.23
CA ASP A 348 10.97 -0.11 4.08
C ASP A 348 12.05 0.62 3.26
N LEU A 349 12.72 1.60 3.89
CA LEU A 349 13.70 2.43 3.20
C LEU A 349 15.07 2.21 3.80
N GLN A 350 15.81 1.31 3.21
CA GLN A 350 17.14 0.96 3.68
C GLN A 350 18.10 2.13 3.50
N VAL A 351 18.75 2.41 4.60
CA VAL A 351 20.05 3.07 4.60
C VAL A 351 21.05 1.94 4.35
N TRP A 352 21.69 1.90 3.18
CA TRP A 352 22.62 0.81 2.81
C TRP A 352 23.80 0.74 3.81
N GLU A 353 23.66 0.00 4.92
CA GLU A 353 24.21 -1.34 5.22
C GLU A 353 24.33 -1.62 6.72
N ALA A 354 24.07 -2.88 7.16
CA ALA A 354 24.44 -3.54 8.43
C ALA A 354 24.47 -2.66 9.70
N TRP A 355 23.59 -1.70 9.78
CA TRP A 355 23.45 -0.76 10.85
C TRP A 355 22.39 -1.30 11.82
N ASN A 356 22.79 -1.82 12.97
CA ASN A 356 21.89 -2.06 14.09
C ASN A 356 21.85 -0.91 15.10
N ALA A 357 22.58 0.20 14.87
CA ALA A 357 22.43 1.53 15.49
C ALA A 357 22.61 1.60 17.00
N GLU A 358 22.70 0.45 17.63
CA GLU A 358 23.02 0.28 19.00
C GLU A 358 24.54 0.32 19.12
N PRO A 359 25.07 1.10 20.06
CA PRO A 359 26.46 0.96 20.44
C PRO A 359 26.67 -0.46 20.98
N GLU A 360 27.19 -1.37 20.16
CA GLU A 360 27.80 -2.59 20.66
C GLU A 360 29.17 -2.23 21.23
N GLY A 361 29.18 -1.93 22.52
CA GLY A 361 30.37 -1.48 23.26
C GLY A 361 30.11 -0.19 24.03
N THR A 362 31.05 0.18 24.91
CA THR A 362 30.87 1.26 25.89
C THR A 362 31.12 2.68 25.34
N ASP A 363 31.48 2.85 24.07
CA ASP A 363 31.96 4.13 23.54
C ASP A 363 31.17 4.62 22.31
N LYS A 364 30.09 5.36 22.58
CA LYS A 364 29.19 5.93 21.55
C LYS A 364 29.86 7.00 20.66
N ALA A 365 31.01 7.55 21.05
CA ALA A 365 31.65 8.66 20.33
C ALA A 365 32.37 8.21 19.05
N ASN A 366 32.80 6.95 18.98
CA ASN A 366 33.60 6.43 17.86
C ASN A 366 32.80 6.07 16.60
N TYR A 367 31.47 6.24 16.61
CA TYR A 367 30.57 5.77 15.54
C TYR A 367 29.84 6.91 14.80
N ALA A 368 30.12 8.17 15.16
CA ALA A 368 29.42 9.33 14.60
C ALA A 368 30.03 9.85 13.30
N VAL A 369 31.32 9.57 13.05
CA VAL A 369 32.11 10.10 11.94
C VAL A 369 32.33 9.01 10.90
N LEU A 370 31.74 9.17 9.71
CA LEU A 370 31.74 8.12 8.67
C LEU A 370 32.92 8.23 7.69
N ASN A 371 33.70 9.32 7.76
CA ASN A 371 34.87 9.55 6.91
C ASN A 371 36.22 9.17 7.57
N ASP A 372 36.20 8.60 8.78
CA ASP A 372 37.39 8.10 9.49
C ASP A 372 37.77 6.69 8.99
N GLU A 373 39.02 6.49 8.55
CA GLU A 373 39.51 5.20 8.05
C GLU A 373 39.40 4.04 9.06
N SER A 374 39.46 4.32 10.36
CA SER A 374 39.32 3.32 11.43
C SER A 374 37.87 2.90 11.67
N VAL A 375 36.92 3.76 11.28
CA VAL A 375 35.49 3.47 11.24
C VAL A 375 35.20 2.72 9.92
N ALA A 376 35.75 3.19 8.78
CA ALA A 376 35.77 2.50 7.49
C ALA A 376 36.26 1.03 7.58
N ALA A 377 37.30 0.77 8.39
CA ALA A 377 37.86 -0.56 8.60
C ALA A 377 37.02 -1.47 9.54
N ARG A 378 36.11 -0.93 10.35
CA ARG A 378 35.17 -1.71 11.21
C ARG A 378 33.91 -2.13 10.48
N PHE A 379 33.62 -1.51 9.33
CA PHE A 379 32.55 -1.88 8.41
C PHE A 379 32.97 -2.97 7.42
N TYR A 380 34.15 -3.57 7.57
CA TYR A 380 34.74 -4.41 6.53
C TYR A 380 34.02 -5.76 6.39
N LYS A 381 33.03 -5.79 5.50
CA LYS A 381 32.83 -6.90 4.57
C LYS A 381 33.28 -6.37 3.20
N ASP A 382 34.02 -7.16 2.42
CA ASP A 382 34.54 -6.74 1.11
C ASP A 382 33.38 -6.18 0.25
N GLY A 383 33.55 -4.96 -0.28
CA GLY A 383 32.60 -4.34 -1.23
C GLY A 383 31.80 -3.12 -0.73
N PHE A 384 32.01 -2.65 0.50
CA PHE A 384 31.07 -1.70 1.14
C PHE A 384 31.67 -0.35 1.53
N THR A 385 31.86 0.51 0.52
CA THR A 385 32.46 1.85 0.66
C THR A 385 31.61 2.96 0.04
N TYR A 386 30.34 2.70 -0.33
CA TYR A 386 29.53 3.64 -1.13
C TYR A 386 29.45 5.04 -0.51
N TRP A 387 29.24 5.12 0.81
CA TRP A 387 29.07 6.39 1.55
C TRP A 387 30.40 7.05 1.95
N VAL A 388 31.51 6.32 1.88
CA VAL A 388 32.83 6.84 2.28
C VAL A 388 33.20 8.00 1.36
N GLY A 389 33.39 9.17 1.95
CA GLY A 389 33.68 10.41 1.21
C GLY A 389 32.48 11.07 0.53
N LYS A 390 31.26 10.52 0.69
CA LYS A 390 30.01 11.16 0.22
C LYS A 390 29.25 11.87 1.35
N ILE A 391 29.31 11.31 2.56
CA ILE A 391 28.66 11.85 3.76
C ILE A 391 29.66 11.84 4.93
N GLU A 392 29.50 12.76 5.86
CA GLU A 392 30.44 12.98 6.97
C GLU A 392 29.94 12.39 8.28
N SER A 393 28.63 12.21 8.46
CA SER A 393 28.05 11.77 9.74
C SER A 393 26.78 10.92 9.64
N ARG A 394 26.47 10.19 10.72
CA ARG A 394 25.18 9.51 10.90
C ARG A 394 23.98 10.45 10.77
N THR A 395 24.08 11.64 11.38
CA THR A 395 22.98 12.62 11.38
C THR A 395 22.61 13.04 9.97
N GLU A 396 23.62 13.20 9.11
CA GLU A 396 23.41 13.49 7.68
C GLU A 396 22.69 12.33 6.97
N LEU A 397 23.08 11.10 7.26
CA LEU A 397 22.45 9.91 6.69
C LEU A 397 20.97 9.75 7.09
N GLU A 398 20.67 9.99 8.38
CA GLU A 398 19.31 9.97 8.88
C GLU A 398 18.47 11.11 8.29
N ALA A 399 19.07 12.28 8.07
CA ALA A 399 18.42 13.40 7.38
C ALA A 399 18.14 13.08 5.90
N ILE A 400 19.04 12.36 5.21
CA ILE A 400 18.80 11.88 3.83
C ILE A 400 17.66 10.86 3.81
N GLN A 401 17.62 9.91 4.75
CA GLN A 401 16.52 8.97 4.86
C GLN A 401 15.19 9.69 5.08
N ALA A 402 15.16 10.65 6.01
CA ALA A 402 13.97 11.45 6.30
C ALA A 402 13.51 12.27 5.09
N GLN A 403 14.45 12.92 4.41
CA GLN A 403 14.19 13.63 3.16
C GLN A 403 13.57 12.71 2.11
N ARG A 404 14.13 11.52 1.89
CA ARG A 404 13.61 10.58 0.89
C ARG A 404 12.22 10.06 1.25
N PHE A 405 11.95 9.81 2.53
CA PHE A 405 10.60 9.49 3.00
C PHE A 405 9.62 10.65 2.74
N ALA A 406 10.00 11.90 3.03
CA ALA A 406 9.13 13.05 2.75
C ALA A 406 8.83 13.17 1.25
N GLU A 407 9.83 12.98 0.39
CA GLU A 407 9.64 12.97 -1.07
C GLU A 407 8.70 11.84 -1.51
N TYR A 408 8.87 10.61 -1.01
CA TYR A 408 7.95 9.50 -1.29
C TYR A 408 6.52 9.81 -0.87
N PHE A 409 6.32 10.33 0.34
CA PHE A 409 4.97 10.64 0.82
C PHE A 409 4.34 11.84 0.13
N ALA A 410 5.14 12.81 -0.35
CA ALA A 410 4.64 13.82 -1.28
C ALA A 410 4.13 13.19 -2.58
N VAL A 411 4.90 12.25 -3.15
CA VAL A 411 4.47 11.47 -4.32
C VAL A 411 3.21 10.66 -4.01
N TYR A 412 3.14 9.90 -2.92
CA TYR A 412 1.95 9.11 -2.58
C TYR A 412 0.71 9.97 -2.40
N LYS A 413 0.82 11.14 -1.75
CA LYS A 413 -0.28 12.11 -1.65
C LYS A 413 -0.73 12.59 -3.03
N LYS A 414 0.23 12.80 -3.94
CA LYS A 414 -0.03 13.28 -5.29
C LYS A 414 -0.79 12.28 -6.18
N TYR A 415 -0.64 10.98 -5.92
CA TYR A 415 -1.34 9.90 -6.65
C TYR A 415 -2.44 9.22 -5.83
N SER A 416 -2.84 9.83 -4.71
CA SER A 416 -3.71 9.20 -3.71
C SER A 416 -5.11 8.80 -4.22
N GLN A 417 -5.62 9.36 -5.32
CA GLN A 417 -6.91 8.94 -5.86
C GLN A 417 -6.89 7.51 -6.42
N ASP A 418 -5.70 7.05 -6.84
CA ASP A 418 -5.50 5.75 -7.46
C ASP A 418 -4.69 4.80 -6.55
N MET A 419 -4.69 5.07 -5.24
CA MET A 419 -4.06 4.25 -4.21
C MET A 419 -5.01 3.91 -3.07
N ASP A 420 -5.04 2.65 -2.62
CA ASP A 420 -5.82 2.29 -1.43
C ASP A 420 -5.01 2.39 -0.14
N ARG A 421 -3.72 2.05 -0.19
CA ARG A 421 -2.87 1.95 1.01
C ARG A 421 -1.39 2.22 0.78
N VAL A 422 -0.74 2.67 1.86
CA VAL A 422 0.72 2.65 2.06
C VAL A 422 1.00 1.87 3.35
N THR A 423 1.65 0.71 3.23
CA THR A 423 1.92 -0.22 4.34
C THR A 423 3.42 -0.30 4.59
N PHE A 424 3.85 -0.09 5.83
CA PHE A 424 5.24 -0.28 6.26
C PHE A 424 5.51 -1.75 6.60
N TRP A 425 6.70 -2.27 6.28
CA TRP A 425 7.07 -3.66 6.56
C TRP A 425 7.85 -3.83 7.86
N GLY A 426 7.36 -3.25 8.94
CA GLY A 426 7.99 -3.32 10.26
C GLY A 426 7.53 -2.20 11.18
N LEU A 427 7.32 -2.55 12.43
CA LEU A 427 6.85 -1.60 13.44
C LEU A 427 7.92 -0.59 13.85
N ASN A 428 9.16 -1.05 13.98
CA ASN A 428 10.33 -0.24 14.24
C ASN A 428 11.55 -0.91 13.59
N ASP A 429 12.71 -0.29 13.70
CA ASP A 429 13.94 -0.81 13.11
C ASP A 429 14.31 -2.23 13.60
N TYR A 430 13.93 -2.61 14.82
CA TYR A 430 14.24 -3.95 15.37
C TYR A 430 13.27 -5.04 14.90
N LEU A 431 12.02 -4.69 14.64
CA LEU A 431 10.93 -5.59 14.25
C LEU A 431 10.72 -5.63 12.73
N ASN A 432 11.75 -5.28 11.96
CA ASN A 432 11.78 -5.38 10.51
C ASN A 432 12.71 -6.53 10.09
N TRP A 433 12.36 -7.27 9.04
CA TRP A 433 13.15 -8.40 8.52
C TRP A 433 14.58 -8.03 8.07
N ARG A 434 14.81 -6.75 7.77
CA ARG A 434 16.09 -6.11 7.44
C ARG A 434 16.58 -5.23 8.59
N ALA A 435 16.32 -5.60 9.83
CA ALA A 435 16.61 -4.81 11.04
C ALA A 435 18.04 -4.23 11.11
N THR A 436 19.01 -4.89 10.48
CA THR A 436 20.37 -4.37 10.33
C THR A 436 20.49 -3.22 9.32
N HIS A 437 19.43 -2.52 8.94
CA HIS A 437 19.49 -1.42 7.95
C HIS A 437 18.70 -0.18 8.40
N ASN A 438 18.19 -0.20 9.63
CA ASN A 438 17.30 0.82 10.21
C ASN A 438 16.30 1.40 9.20
N PRO A 439 15.42 0.58 8.61
CA PRO A 439 14.66 1.01 7.45
C PRO A 439 13.29 1.63 7.79
N GLN A 440 12.95 1.75 9.08
CA GLN A 440 11.65 2.19 9.58
C GLN A 440 11.66 3.60 10.16
N LEU A 441 10.49 4.10 10.59
CA LEU A 441 10.32 5.44 11.16
C LEU A 441 10.75 5.56 12.63
N PHE A 442 10.76 4.44 13.34
CA PHE A 442 11.04 4.39 14.77
C PHE A 442 12.29 3.56 15.05
N ASN A 443 13.11 4.06 15.99
CA ASN A 443 14.25 3.31 16.52
C ASN A 443 13.77 2.09 17.32
N ARG A 444 14.70 1.20 17.69
CA ARG A 444 14.44 0.02 18.52
C ARG A 444 13.76 0.35 19.85
N ASP A 445 14.10 1.47 20.46
CA ASP A 445 13.53 1.94 21.73
C ASP A 445 12.24 2.75 21.56
N TRP A 446 11.68 2.78 20.34
CA TRP A 446 10.49 3.53 19.95
C TRP A 446 10.64 5.05 19.92
N SER A 447 11.85 5.58 20.09
CA SER A 447 12.10 6.99 19.77
C SER A 447 11.91 7.24 18.27
N GLU A 448 11.29 8.37 17.95
CA GLU A 448 11.11 8.83 16.58
C GLU A 448 12.46 9.15 15.94
N LYS A 449 12.67 8.64 14.72
CA LYS A 449 13.75 9.11 13.85
C LYS A 449 13.32 10.39 13.16
N LEU A 450 14.25 11.09 12.54
CA LEU A 450 13.92 12.23 11.66
C LEU A 450 12.90 11.87 10.56
N SER A 451 12.82 10.59 10.18
CA SER A 451 11.85 10.09 9.20
C SER A 451 10.40 10.16 9.69
N ALA A 452 10.14 10.04 11.01
CA ALA A 452 8.78 10.10 11.54
C ALA A 452 8.09 11.46 11.30
N PRO A 453 8.67 12.62 11.71
CA PRO A 453 8.07 13.93 11.40
C PRO A 453 8.09 14.24 9.90
N ALA A 454 9.09 13.74 9.16
CA ALA A 454 9.16 13.89 7.70
C ALA A 454 7.99 13.19 6.98
N VAL A 455 7.58 12.01 7.47
CA VAL A 455 6.38 11.31 6.99
C VAL A 455 5.10 11.94 7.54
N ALA A 456 5.08 12.46 8.76
CA ALA A 456 3.86 13.05 9.32
C ALA A 456 3.46 14.38 8.66
N ASP A 457 4.44 15.15 8.17
CA ASP A 457 4.20 16.42 7.45
C ASP A 457 5.27 16.60 6.34
N PRO A 458 5.14 15.87 5.21
CA PRO A 458 6.13 15.94 4.13
C PRO A 458 6.21 17.33 3.53
N GLU A 459 5.11 18.09 3.46
CA GLU A 459 5.13 19.45 2.95
C GLU A 459 5.96 20.40 3.80
N ALA A 460 5.80 20.37 5.13
CA ALA A 460 6.60 21.19 6.01
C ALA A 460 8.09 20.80 5.94
N TRP A 461 8.38 19.50 5.90
CA TRP A 461 9.75 19.00 5.76
C TRP A 461 10.41 19.49 4.46
N LEU A 462 9.68 19.40 3.35
CA LEU A 462 10.14 19.80 2.01
C LEU A 462 10.08 21.32 1.79
N GLY A 463 9.61 22.11 2.76
CA GLY A 463 9.48 23.56 2.64
C GLY A 463 8.40 24.01 1.65
N LEU A 464 7.42 23.16 1.36
CA LEU A 464 6.31 23.46 0.48
C LEU A 464 5.33 24.42 1.15
N LYS A 465 4.93 25.47 0.41
CA LYS A 465 3.97 26.48 0.92
C LYS A 465 2.51 26.04 0.80
N LYS A 466 2.25 25.00 0.02
CA LYS A 466 0.90 24.50 -0.28
C LYS A 466 0.87 23.00 -0.01
N PRO A 467 -0.28 22.47 0.45
CA PRO A 467 -0.48 21.04 0.56
C PRO A 467 -0.34 20.35 -0.80
N VAL A 468 0.22 19.15 -0.77
CA VAL A 468 0.27 18.27 -1.94
C VAL A 468 -1.09 17.60 -2.09
N VAL A 469 -1.75 17.89 -3.19
CA VAL A 469 -3.07 17.36 -3.53
C VAL A 469 -3.07 16.73 -4.93
N ASP A 470 -3.81 15.64 -5.04
CA ASP A 470 -4.18 15.05 -6.33
C ASP A 470 -5.46 15.72 -6.84
N THR A 471 -5.45 16.17 -8.10
CA THR A 471 -6.61 16.81 -8.75
C THR A 471 -7.05 16.09 -10.01
N SER A 472 -6.47 14.92 -10.31
CA SER A 472 -6.61 14.25 -11.60
C SER A 472 -8.06 13.81 -11.86
N ALA A 473 -8.70 13.16 -10.88
CA ALA A 473 -10.12 12.79 -10.95
C ALA A 473 -11.05 14.02 -11.09
N LEU A 474 -10.77 15.10 -10.35
CA LEU A 474 -11.51 16.35 -10.46
C LEU A 474 -11.35 16.97 -11.86
N ALA A 475 -10.14 16.96 -12.40
CA ALA A 475 -9.83 17.47 -13.73
C ALA A 475 -10.55 16.66 -14.83
N ALA A 476 -10.58 15.33 -14.72
CA ALA A 476 -11.32 14.45 -15.62
C ALA A 476 -12.84 14.75 -15.58
N THR A 477 -13.41 14.87 -14.38
CA THR A 477 -14.84 15.21 -14.19
C THR A 477 -15.15 16.62 -14.76
N VAL A 478 -14.22 17.56 -14.62
CA VAL A 478 -14.31 18.90 -15.23
C VAL A 478 -14.30 18.83 -16.76
N ALA A 479 -13.48 17.95 -17.35
CA ALA A 479 -13.43 17.74 -18.78
C ALA A 479 -14.75 17.14 -19.31
N GLU A 480 -15.30 16.14 -18.61
CA GLU A 480 -16.62 15.58 -18.91
C GLU A 480 -17.71 16.66 -18.88
N ALA A 481 -17.76 17.46 -17.81
CA ALA A 481 -18.73 18.55 -17.70
C ALA A 481 -18.64 19.55 -18.85
N LYS A 482 -17.43 19.85 -19.33
CA LYS A 482 -17.17 20.77 -20.45
C LYS A 482 -17.59 20.20 -21.80
N ALA A 483 -17.65 18.88 -21.96
CA ALA A 483 -18.09 18.22 -23.19
C ALA A 483 -19.62 18.27 -23.39
N LEU A 484 -20.39 18.56 -22.33
CA LEU A 484 -21.85 18.66 -22.37
C LEU A 484 -22.34 19.93 -23.08
N ASP A 485 -23.54 19.89 -23.69
CA ASP A 485 -24.17 21.11 -24.23
C ASP A 485 -24.74 22.01 -23.12
N LEU A 486 -23.87 22.84 -22.56
CA LEU A 486 -24.23 23.75 -21.48
C LEU A 486 -24.97 25.02 -21.94
N ARG A 487 -25.37 25.13 -23.22
CA ARG A 487 -26.15 26.26 -23.76
C ARG A 487 -27.65 26.11 -23.52
N GLY A 488 -28.06 24.95 -23.01
CA GLY A 488 -29.46 24.67 -22.66
C GLY A 488 -30.31 24.36 -23.88
N ASN A 489 -29.77 23.73 -24.92
CA ASN A 489 -30.59 23.20 -26.01
C ASN A 489 -31.15 21.81 -25.64
N VAL A 490 -30.34 20.99 -24.97
CA VAL A 490 -30.62 19.57 -24.67
C VAL A 490 -31.27 19.38 -23.29
N TYR A 491 -30.80 20.10 -22.27
CA TYR A 491 -31.17 19.86 -20.88
C TYR A 491 -32.09 20.93 -20.27
N THR A 492 -32.79 20.59 -19.19
CA THR A 492 -33.59 21.55 -18.42
C THR A 492 -32.72 22.63 -17.80
N GLY A 493 -33.25 23.86 -17.68
CA GLY A 493 -32.51 24.98 -17.09
C GLY A 493 -32.09 24.75 -15.64
N LYS A 494 -32.89 24.00 -14.86
CA LYS A 494 -32.59 23.70 -13.45
C LYS A 494 -31.39 22.76 -13.30
N SER A 495 -31.39 21.62 -13.99
CA SER A 495 -30.27 20.67 -13.92
C SER A 495 -28.99 21.28 -14.52
N LEU A 496 -29.14 22.06 -15.59
CA LEU A 496 -28.02 22.78 -16.20
C LEU A 496 -27.38 23.83 -15.26
N GLY A 497 -28.20 24.56 -14.51
CA GLY A 497 -27.72 25.53 -13.52
C GLY A 497 -26.89 24.88 -12.41
N ALA A 498 -27.28 23.67 -11.98
CA ALA A 498 -26.54 22.89 -10.99
C ALA A 498 -25.14 22.51 -11.51
N VAL A 499 -25.05 21.95 -12.72
CA VAL A 499 -23.75 21.60 -13.34
C VAL A 499 -22.85 22.82 -13.49
N LYS A 500 -23.37 23.95 -13.99
CA LYS A 500 -22.58 25.19 -14.12
C LYS A 500 -22.04 25.69 -12.78
N SER A 501 -22.86 25.61 -11.72
CA SER A 501 -22.45 26.03 -10.38
C SER A 501 -21.36 25.12 -9.83
N ALA A 502 -21.54 23.79 -9.92
CA ALA A 502 -20.55 22.82 -9.48
C ALA A 502 -19.24 22.94 -10.28
N LEU A 503 -19.33 23.10 -11.60
CA LEU A 503 -18.17 23.31 -12.48
C LEU A 503 -17.40 24.58 -12.12
N GLY A 504 -18.09 25.67 -11.77
CA GLY A 504 -17.45 26.90 -11.29
C GLY A 504 -16.64 26.69 -10.01
N LYS A 505 -17.20 25.94 -9.04
CA LYS A 505 -16.52 25.59 -7.79
C LYS A 505 -15.32 24.66 -8.05
N ALA A 506 -15.49 23.62 -8.84
CA ALA A 506 -14.42 22.69 -9.23
C ALA A 506 -13.21 23.41 -9.83
N ASN A 507 -13.44 24.33 -10.79
CA ASN A 507 -12.34 25.12 -11.38
C ASN A 507 -11.66 26.07 -10.37
N ALA A 508 -12.36 26.52 -9.33
CA ALA A 508 -11.76 27.30 -8.26
C ALA A 508 -10.87 26.43 -7.37
N VAL A 509 -11.39 25.27 -6.94
CA VAL A 509 -10.66 24.29 -6.11
C VAL A 509 -9.36 23.84 -6.78
N ILE A 510 -9.37 23.50 -8.07
CA ILE A 510 -8.13 23.15 -8.81
C ILE A 510 -7.05 24.24 -8.68
N LYS A 511 -7.43 25.52 -8.60
CA LYS A 511 -6.48 26.64 -8.54
C LYS A 511 -6.04 26.99 -7.12
N SER A 512 -6.86 26.67 -6.11
CA SER A 512 -6.71 27.21 -4.76
C SER A 512 -6.79 26.20 -3.63
N SER A 513 -6.96 24.90 -3.93
CA SER A 513 -7.20 23.87 -2.93
C SER A 513 -6.19 23.94 -1.80
N LYS A 514 -6.70 23.78 -0.57
CA LYS A 514 -5.90 23.72 0.65
C LYS A 514 -5.84 22.32 1.26
N GLY A 515 -6.32 21.29 0.55
CA GLY A 515 -6.28 19.90 1.03
C GLY A 515 -7.10 18.95 0.17
N GLN A 516 -6.83 17.65 0.32
CA GLN A 516 -7.43 16.62 -0.51
C GLN A 516 -8.94 16.48 -0.30
N ALA A 517 -9.45 16.63 0.93
CA ALA A 517 -10.89 16.63 1.20
C ALA A 517 -11.67 17.66 0.36
N GLU A 518 -11.12 18.86 0.15
CA GLU A 518 -11.77 19.90 -0.66
C GLU A 518 -11.83 19.50 -2.14
N VAL A 519 -10.78 18.84 -2.64
CA VAL A 519 -10.73 18.30 -4.00
C VAL A 519 -11.76 17.19 -4.19
N ASN A 520 -11.78 16.21 -3.28
CA ASN A 520 -12.69 15.07 -3.31
C ASN A 520 -14.15 15.55 -3.25
N ALA A 521 -14.46 16.47 -2.34
CA ALA A 521 -15.80 17.04 -2.21
C ALA A 521 -16.25 17.81 -3.48
N ALA A 522 -15.34 18.53 -4.13
CA ALA A 522 -15.63 19.22 -5.38
C ALA A 522 -15.87 18.25 -6.55
N GLN A 523 -15.11 17.15 -6.59
CA GLN A 523 -15.24 16.11 -7.60
C GLN A 523 -16.57 15.39 -7.47
N ALA A 524 -16.91 14.89 -6.27
CA ALA A 524 -18.18 14.26 -5.98
C ALA A 524 -19.37 15.17 -6.32
N ALA A 525 -19.33 16.43 -5.88
CA ALA A 525 -20.41 17.39 -6.16
C ALA A 525 -20.60 17.68 -7.66
N LEU A 526 -19.52 17.66 -8.45
CA LEU A 526 -19.61 17.83 -9.90
C LEU A 526 -20.16 16.58 -10.57
N ALA A 527 -19.68 15.39 -10.19
CA ALA A 527 -20.16 14.12 -10.71
C ALA A 527 -21.67 13.94 -10.44
N ASP A 528 -22.13 14.21 -9.21
CA ASP A 528 -23.54 14.16 -8.84
C ASP A 528 -24.41 15.12 -9.67
N ALA A 529 -23.88 16.32 -9.96
CA ALA A 529 -24.59 17.29 -10.77
C ALA A 529 -24.73 16.84 -12.24
N ILE A 530 -23.69 16.20 -12.79
CA ILE A 530 -23.71 15.61 -14.14
C ILE A 530 -24.71 14.46 -14.19
N ALA A 531 -24.65 13.52 -13.24
CA ALA A 531 -25.56 12.38 -13.16
C ALA A 531 -27.04 12.82 -13.01
N SER A 532 -27.27 13.99 -12.42
CA SER A 532 -28.61 14.56 -12.21
C SER A 532 -29.18 15.34 -13.42
N LEU A 533 -28.51 15.32 -14.59
CA LEU A 533 -28.99 16.00 -15.79
C LEU A 533 -30.34 15.45 -16.27
N LYS A 534 -31.23 16.37 -16.66
CA LYS A 534 -32.55 16.03 -17.21
C LYS A 534 -32.70 16.59 -18.61
N LEU A 535 -33.12 15.74 -19.55
CA LEU A 535 -33.50 16.16 -20.89
C LEU A 535 -34.75 17.05 -20.83
N LYS A 536 -34.88 17.93 -21.82
CA LYS A 536 -36.05 18.79 -21.98
C LYS A 536 -37.32 18.04 -22.36
#